data_AF-A0A7K3ZQK6-F1
#
_entry.id   AF-A0A7K3ZQK6-F1
#
_cell.length_a   1.000
_cell.length_b   1.000
_cell.length_c   1.000
_cell.angle_alpha   90.00
_cell.angle_beta   90.00
_cell.angle_gamma   90.00
#
_symmetry.space_group_name_H-M   'P 1'
#
loop_
_entity.id
_entity.type
_entity.pdbx_description
1 polymer ?
#
loop_
_entity_poly.entity_id
_entity_poly.type
_entity_poly.pdbx_seq_one_letter_code
_entity_poly.pdbx_strand_id
1 'polypeptide(L)' 'MGISLVFVGIAVIIVASVFASGGSSSVGGVIFIGPFPIVFGTGPDAAWLIALGLVLAIISIILFQVMNRRVKRIVE' A
#
# COMPACT_ATOMS: atom_id res chain seq x y z
N MET A 1 -20.09 -16.09 -5.97
CA MET A 1 -19.50 -16.19 -7.33
C MET A 1 -18.81 -14.89 -7.76
N GLY A 2 -19.38 -13.70 -7.53
CA GLY A 2 -18.77 -12.42 -7.95
C GLY A 2 -17.40 -12.12 -7.33
N ILE A 3 -17.26 -12.23 -6.00
CA ILE A 3 -15.99 -11.97 -5.30
C ILE A 3 -14.88 -12.90 -5.78
N SER A 4 -15.19 -14.19 -5.98
CA SER A 4 -14.24 -15.17 -6.51
C SER A 4 -13.71 -14.77 -7.89
N LEU A 5 -14.55 -14.21 -8.76
CA LEU A 5 -14.15 -13.72 -10.08
C LEU A 5 -13.17 -12.54 -9.99
N VAL A 6 -13.35 -11.64 -8.99
CA VAL A 6 -12.44 -10.51 -8.74
C VAL A 6 -11.05 -11.01 -8.33
N PHE A 7 -10.98 -11.99 -7.43
CA PHE A 7 -9.70 -12.58 -7.02
C PHE A 7 -8.98 -13.24 -8.19
N VAL A 8 -9.72 -14.00 -9.02
CA VAL A 8 -9.15 -14.64 -10.22
C VAL A 8 -8.64 -13.59 -11.21
N GLY A 9 -9.42 -12.54 -11.47
CA GLY A 9 -9.00 -11.46 -12.36
C GLY A 9 -7.72 -10.75 -11.89
N ILE A 10 -7.64 -10.40 -10.60
CA ILE A 10 -6.44 -9.77 -10.03
C ILE A 10 -5.23 -10.72 -10.14
N ALA A 11 -5.40 -12.01 -9.83
CA ALA A 11 -4.32 -12.97 -9.92
C ALA A 11 -3.78 -13.10 -11.36
N VAL A 12 -4.66 -13.16 -12.37
CA VAL A 12 -4.26 -13.22 -13.78
C VAL A 12 -3.50 -11.97 -14.21
N ILE A 13 -3.95 -10.77 -13.79
CA ILE A 13 -3.28 -9.51 -14.10
C ILE A 13 -1.88 -9.47 -13.49
N ILE A 14 -1.72 -9.92 -12.23
CA ILE A 14 -0.42 -9.98 -11.56
C ILE A 14 0.53 -10.95 -12.27
N VAL A 15 0.06 -12.14 -12.63
CA VAL A 15 0.89 -13.11 -13.37
C VAL A 15 1.26 -12.51 -14.74
N ALA A 16 0.31 -11.98 -15.50
CA ALA A 16 0.60 -11.38 -16.79
C ALA A 16 1.62 -10.22 -16.69
N SER A 17 1.55 -9.38 -15.66
CA SER A 17 2.47 -8.24 -15.49
C SER A 17 3.89 -8.67 -15.12
N VAL A 18 4.05 -9.74 -14.32
CA VAL A 18 5.36 -10.28 -13.96
C VAL A 18 6.05 -10.95 -15.15
N PHE A 19 5.27 -11.63 -16.01
CA PHE A 19 5.80 -12.35 -17.17
C PHE A 19 5.91 -11.47 -18.44
N ALA A 20 5.34 -10.25 -18.44
CA ALA A 20 5.47 -9.31 -19.53
C ALA A 20 6.87 -8.68 -19.57
N SER A 21 7.78 -9.28 -20.35
CA SER A 21 9.21 -8.98 -20.42
C SER A 21 9.60 -7.66 -21.12
N GLY A 22 8.68 -6.70 -21.26
CA GLY A 22 8.89 -5.47 -22.04
C GLY A 22 8.44 -4.17 -21.38
N GLY A 23 7.82 -4.25 -20.19
CA GLY A 23 7.38 -3.07 -19.45
C GLY A 23 8.47 -2.54 -18.52
N SER A 24 8.62 -1.22 -18.46
CA SER A 24 9.41 -0.59 -17.39
C SER A 24 8.68 -0.80 -16.05
N SER A 25 9.16 -1.73 -15.24
CA SER A 25 8.54 -2.07 -13.95
C SER A 25 8.95 -1.05 -12.88
N SER A 26 7.96 -0.44 -12.24
CA SER A 26 8.16 0.40 -11.07
C SER A 26 7.76 -0.37 -9.82
N VAL A 27 8.63 -0.36 -8.80
CA VAL A 27 8.42 -1.04 -7.51
C VAL A 27 8.48 -0.02 -6.40
N GLY A 28 7.57 -0.08 -5.44
CA GLY A 28 7.59 0.79 -4.27
C GLY A 28 7.00 0.11 -3.05
N GLY A 29 7.33 0.64 -1.87
CA GLY A 29 6.91 0.09 -0.59
C GLY A 29 6.96 1.12 0.53
N VAL A 30 6.34 0.77 1.65
CA VAL A 30 6.32 1.56 2.88
C VAL A 30 6.71 0.65 4.04
N ILE A 31 7.72 1.05 4.81
CA ILE A 31 8.10 0.41 6.06
C ILE A 31 7.76 1.36 7.21
N PHE A 32 7.02 0.88 8.20
CA PHE A 32 6.72 1.65 9.41
C PHE A 32 7.74 1.30 10.50
N ILE A 33 8.59 2.27 10.88
CA ILE A 33 9.51 2.15 12.02
C ILE A 33 8.94 2.99 13.16
N GLY A 34 8.25 2.33 14.09
CA GLY A 34 7.40 3.04 15.05
C GLY A 34 6.33 3.87 14.31
N PRO A 35 5.97 5.08 14.79
CA PRO A 35 5.01 5.93 14.10
C PRO A 35 5.57 6.64 12.85
N PHE A 36 6.83 6.37 12.46
CA PHE A 36 7.48 7.03 11.33
C PHE A 36 7.43 6.13 10.08
N PRO A 37 6.73 6.54 9.01
CA PRO A 37 6.67 5.80 7.77
C PRO A 37 7.87 6.14 6.88
N ILE A 38 8.53 5.10 6.34
CA ILE A 38 9.60 5.22 5.35
C ILE A 38 9.07 4.71 4.02
N VAL A 39 8.90 5.61 3.06
CA VAL A 39 8.40 5.30 1.72
C VAL A 39 9.58 5.23 0.76
N PHE A 40 9.63 4.17 -0.04
CA PHE A 40 10.66 3.98 -1.06
C PHE A 40 10.02 3.54 -2.38
N GLY A 41 10.67 3.92 -3.48
CA GLY A 41 10.23 3.59 -4.84
C GLY A 41 11.40 3.57 -5.80
N THR A 42 11.37 2.67 -6.77
CA THR A 42 12.34 2.52 -7.85
C THR A 42 11.60 2.29 -9.17
N GLY A 43 12.19 2.76 -10.28
CA GLY A 43 11.59 2.72 -11.61
C GLY A 43 11.04 4.07 -12.10
N PRO A 44 10.56 4.13 -13.35
CA PRO A 44 10.10 5.37 -13.97
C PRO A 44 8.95 6.06 -13.23
N ASP A 45 8.06 5.28 -12.62
CA ASP A 45 6.89 5.79 -11.89
C ASP A 45 7.13 5.88 -10.38
N ALA A 46 8.39 5.77 -9.94
CA ALA A 46 8.74 5.78 -8.52
C ALA A 46 8.20 7.01 -7.79
N ALA A 47 8.23 8.19 -8.43
CA ALA A 47 7.68 9.41 -7.85
C ALA A 47 6.19 9.28 -7.52
N TRP A 48 5.43 8.63 -8.39
CA TRP A 48 4.00 8.40 -8.20
C TRP A 48 3.73 7.36 -7.10
N LEU A 49 4.51 6.27 -7.11
CA LEU A 49 4.43 5.22 -6.09
C LEU A 49 4.78 5.77 -4.70
N ILE A 50 5.78 6.65 -4.61
CA ILE A 50 6.18 7.31 -3.36
C ILE A 50 5.09 8.28 -2.90
N ALA A 51 4.54 9.09 -3.80
CA ALA A 51 3.46 10.03 -3.44
C ALA A 51 2.23 9.30 -2.91
N LEU A 52 1.79 8.24 -3.60
CA LEU A 52 0.68 7.39 -3.14
C LEU A 52 1.01 6.71 -1.82
N GLY A 53 2.18 6.08 -1.70
CA GLY A 53 2.62 5.41 -0.48
C GLY A 53 2.65 6.35 0.73
N LEU A 54 3.10 7.60 0.54
CA LEU A 54 3.14 8.62 1.58
C LEU A 54 1.74 9.04 2.02
N VAL A 55 0.82 9.27 1.08
CA VAL A 55 -0.58 9.61 1.39
C VAL A 55 -1.24 8.48 2.18
N LEU A 56 -1.11 7.23 1.71
CA LEU A 56 -1.63 6.07 2.43
C LEU A 56 -1.01 5.93 3.83
N ALA A 57 0.28 6.18 3.97
CA ALA A 57 0.97 6.09 5.25
C ALA A 57 0.45 7.13 6.25
N ILE A 58 0.24 8.37 5.81
CA ILE A 58 -0.33 9.44 6.64
C ILE A 58 -1.75 9.07 7.07
N ILE A 59 -2.58 8.59 6.14
CA ILE A 59 -3.96 8.12 6.45
C ILE A 59 -3.91 7.00 7.48
N SER A 60 -3.02 6.03 7.30
CA SER A 60 -2.84 4.90 8.23
C SER A 60 -2.45 5.38 9.64
N ILE A 61 -1.52 6.33 9.75
CA ILE A 61 -1.09 6.90 11.03
C ILE A 61 -2.22 7.66 11.71
N ILE A 62 -2.96 8.48 10.96
CA ILE A 62 -4.13 9.20 11.50
C ILE A 62 -5.17 8.20 12.01
N LEU A 63 -5.48 7.17 11.21
CA LEU A 63 -6.46 6.15 11.57
C LEU A 63 -6.02 5.37 12.81
N PHE A 64 -4.75 4.99 12.89
CA PHE A 64 -4.15 4.35 14.05
C PHE A 64 -4.25 5.23 15.29
N GLN A 65 -3.96 6.53 15.16
CA GLN A 65 -4.07 7.46 16.29
C GLN A 65 -5.52 7.64 16.76
N VAL A 66 -6.45 7.80 15.82
CA VAL A 66 -7.89 7.94 16.14
C VAL A 66 -8.41 6.68 16.82
N MET A 67 -8.04 5.50 16.32
CA MET A 67 -8.44 4.22 16.89
C MET A 67 -7.81 4.00 18.27
N ASN A 68 -6.52 4.29 18.45
CA ASN A 68 -5.86 4.19 19.76
C ASN A 68 -6.44 5.17 20.79
N ARG A 69 -6.87 6.37 20.37
CA ARG A 69 -7.58 7.31 21.25
C ARG A 69 -8.95 6.80 21.67
N ARG A 70 -9.64 6.03 20.83
CA ARG A 70 -10.93 5.40 21.18
C ARG A 70 -10.72 4.26 22.18
N VAL A 71 -9.69 3.44 21.98
CA VAL A 71 -9.37 2.32 22.88
C VAL A 71 -9.01 2.82 24.28
N LYS A 72 -8.18 3.86 24.40
CA LYS A 72 -7.83 4.42 25.72
C LYS A 72 -9.05 4.99 26.47
N ARG A 73 -10.00 5.61 25.76
CA ARG A 73 -11.24 6.14 26.37
C ARG A 73 -12.28 5.09 26.77
N ILE A 74 -12.12 3.83 26.39
CA ILE A 74 -13.01 2.72 26.80
C ILE A 74 -12.45 2.01 28.05
N VAL A 75 -11.16 2.18 28.35
CA VAL A 75 -10.46 1.50 29.45
C VAL A 75 -10.30 2.38 30.70
N GLU A 76 -10.44 3.70 30.57
CA GLU A 76 -10.56 4.67 31.69
C GLU A 76 -12.02 4.85 32.13
#